data_AF-A0A0F9HQT2-F1
#
_entry.id   AF-A0A0F9HQT2-F1
#
_cell.length_a   1.000
_cell.length_b   1.000
_cell.length_c   1.000
_cell.angle_alpha   90.00
_cell.angle_beta   90.00
_cell.angle_gamma   90.00
#
_symmetry.space_group_name_H-M   'P 1'
#
loop_
_entity.id
_entity.type
_entity.pdbx_description
1 polymer ?
#
loop_
_entity_poly.entity_id
_entity_poly.type
_entity_poly.pdbx_seq_one_letter_code
_entity_poly.pdbx_strand_id
1 'polypeptide(L)'
;IMLRFFRKYQKIFFIFIAFVIIVTFSFFGTQGVLERVNKVKDKDVAVAIDGSKIKLSEIQKMSIFLATDSQDISYSSKNHLRPNLFNNGFMKDFFRSDLSKVFFEKYFNELKPSFENKFDKVKRYSPFVHLYDPSISARSIYERYAPNVLEILNELKSQKELNLKFLNLLSDLYVEQMRFQRFSKIQDYIKTQLHFLVLKML
;
A
#
# COMPACT_ATOMS: atom_id res chain seq x y z
N ILE A 1 -6.05 -66.49 -31.45
CA ILE A 1 -4.70 -66.94 -31.03
C ILE A 1 -3.99 -65.91 -30.15
N MET A 2 -4.02 -64.60 -30.47
CA MET A 2 -3.38 -63.53 -29.67
C MET A 2 -3.87 -63.39 -28.21
N LEU A 3 -5.18 -63.49 -27.95
CA LEU A 3 -5.74 -63.27 -26.60
C LEU A 3 -5.35 -64.35 -25.57
N ARG A 4 -5.06 -65.58 -26.01
CA ARG A 4 -4.57 -66.66 -25.12
C ARG A 4 -3.13 -66.41 -24.65
N PHE A 5 -2.30 -65.79 -25.48
CA PHE A 5 -0.92 -65.44 -25.12
C PHE A 5 -0.90 -64.36 -24.03
N PHE A 6 -1.70 -63.30 -24.19
CA PHE A 6 -1.87 -62.26 -23.17
C PHE A 6 -2.40 -62.80 -21.85
N ARG A 7 -3.37 -63.73 -21.88
CA ARG A 7 -3.88 -64.39 -20.66
C ARG A 7 -2.84 -65.28 -19.97
N LYS A 8 -1.97 -65.96 -20.74
CA LYS A 8 -0.95 -66.86 -20.18
C LYS A 8 0.17 -66.09 -19.46
N TYR A 9 0.55 -64.91 -19.97
CA TYR A 9 1.66 -64.11 -19.44
C TYR A 9 1.22 -62.85 -18.68
N GLN A 10 -0.07 -62.72 -18.35
CA GLN A 10 -0.65 -61.54 -17.71
C GLN A 10 0.09 -61.11 -16.43
N LYS A 11 0.50 -62.08 -15.59
CA LYS A 11 1.26 -61.80 -14.35
C LYS A 11 2.65 -61.21 -14.63
N ILE A 12 3.33 -61.68 -15.67
CA ILE A 12 4.68 -61.22 -16.04
C ILE A 12 4.61 -59.81 -16.61
N PHE A 13 3.64 -59.52 -17.49
CA PHE A 13 3.43 -58.17 -18.00
C PHE A 13 3.07 -57.18 -16.89
N PHE A 14 2.23 -57.59 -15.93
CA PHE A 14 1.85 -56.73 -14.80
C PHE A 14 3.08 -56.35 -13.96
N ILE A 15 3.93 -57.32 -13.61
CA ILE A 15 5.14 -57.07 -12.83
C ILE A 15 6.10 -56.15 -13.60
N PHE A 16 6.27 -56.39 -14.90
CA PHE A 16 7.15 -55.57 -15.74
C PHE A 16 6.66 -54.11 -15.82
N ILE A 17 5.37 -53.91 -16.07
CA ILE A 17 4.78 -52.56 -16.16
C ILE A 17 4.85 -51.86 -14.80
N ALA A 18 4.56 -52.56 -13.70
CA ALA A 18 4.66 -52.01 -12.35
C ALA A 18 6.11 -51.59 -12.02
N PHE A 19 7.10 -52.40 -12.41
CA PHE A 19 8.50 -52.06 -12.23
C PHE A 19 8.89 -50.79 -13.02
N VAL A 20 8.50 -50.71 -14.30
CA VAL A 20 8.75 -49.52 -15.14
C VAL A 20 8.10 -48.28 -14.52
N ILE A 21 6.87 -48.38 -14.03
CA ILE A 21 6.17 -47.27 -13.37
C ILE A 21 6.93 -46.82 -12.12
N ILE A 22 7.33 -47.75 -11.23
CA ILE A 22 8.05 -47.42 -9.99
C ILE A 22 9.39 -46.74 -10.27
N VAL A 23 10.16 -47.23 -11.25
CA VAL A 23 11.43 -46.62 -11.66
C VAL A 23 11.19 -45.22 -12.22
N THR A 24 10.19 -45.06 -13.09
CA THR A 24 9.85 -43.75 -13.68
C THR A 24 9.43 -42.74 -12.61
N PHE A 25 8.56 -43.13 -11.67
CA PHE A 25 8.17 -42.24 -10.57
C PHE A 25 9.32 -41.93 -9.61
N SER A 26 10.24 -42.86 -9.37
CA SER A 26 11.40 -42.65 -8.51
C SER A 26 12.40 -41.66 -9.11
N PHE A 27 12.62 -41.71 -10.43
CA PHE A 27 13.55 -40.81 -11.12
C PHE A 27 12.92 -39.44 -11.47
N PHE A 28 11.68 -39.40 -12.00
CA PHE A 28 11.03 -38.14 -12.39
C PHE A 28 10.38 -37.40 -11.21
N GLY A 29 9.92 -38.12 -10.18
CA GLY A 29 9.29 -37.50 -8.99
C GLY A 29 10.27 -36.77 -8.08
N THR A 30 11.54 -37.15 -8.07
CA THR A 30 12.57 -36.60 -7.17
C THR A 30 13.35 -35.44 -7.79
N GLN A 31 13.58 -35.46 -9.11
CA GLN A 31 14.32 -34.38 -9.80
C GLN A 31 13.53 -33.06 -9.86
N GLY A 32 12.19 -33.10 -9.99
CA GLY A 32 11.35 -31.90 -9.99
C GLY A 32 11.18 -31.20 -8.62
N VAL A 33 11.67 -31.83 -7.54
CA VAL A 33 11.69 -31.25 -6.18
C VAL A 33 13.07 -30.68 -5.87
N LEU A 34 14.16 -31.34 -6.27
CA LEU A 34 15.52 -30.83 -6.06
C LEU A 34 15.79 -29.52 -6.83
N GLU A 35 15.28 -29.36 -8.06
CA GLU A 35 15.45 -28.10 -8.79
C GLU A 35 14.68 -26.92 -8.16
N ARG A 36 13.58 -27.19 -7.45
CA ARG A 36 12.84 -26.15 -6.70
C ARG A 36 13.50 -25.78 -5.36
N VAL A 37 14.36 -26.65 -4.82
CA VAL A 37 15.11 -26.41 -3.58
C VAL A 37 16.39 -25.59 -3.83
N ASN A 38 16.81 -25.45 -5.09
CA ASN A 38 17.77 -24.41 -5.46
C ASN A 38 17.10 -23.04 -5.30
N LYS A 39 17.28 -22.48 -4.09
CA LYS A 39 17.10 -21.07 -3.71
C LYS A 39 17.01 -20.19 -4.96
N VAL A 40 15.84 -19.60 -5.17
CA VAL A 40 15.72 -18.35 -5.92
C VAL A 40 16.82 -17.45 -5.37
N LYS A 41 17.92 -17.27 -6.12
CA LYS A 41 19.03 -16.43 -5.69
C LYS A 41 18.45 -15.04 -5.51
N ASP A 42 18.37 -14.62 -4.26
CA ASP A 42 17.86 -13.31 -3.91
C ASP A 42 18.74 -12.27 -4.60
N LYS A 43 18.17 -11.59 -5.59
CA LYS A 43 18.91 -10.74 -6.53
C LYS A 43 19.06 -9.35 -5.94
N ASP A 44 20.27 -8.81 -5.96
CA ASP A 44 20.53 -7.40 -5.68
C ASP A 44 19.82 -6.55 -6.75
N VAL A 45 18.93 -5.66 -6.33
CA VAL A 45 18.07 -4.86 -7.22
C VAL A 45 18.33 -3.37 -7.13
N ALA A 46 18.85 -2.89 -5.99
CA ALA A 46 19.21 -1.48 -5.80
C ALA A 46 20.32 -1.32 -4.77
N VAL A 47 20.86 -0.10 -4.68
CA VAL A 47 21.79 0.32 -3.63
C VAL A 47 21.11 1.43 -2.84
N ALA A 48 21.06 1.30 -1.52
CA ALA A 48 20.49 2.29 -0.62
C ALA A 48 21.41 3.52 -0.49
N ILE A 49 20.89 4.58 0.14
CA ILE A 49 21.59 5.86 0.32
C ILE A 49 22.87 5.69 1.17
N ASP A 50 22.91 4.69 2.03
CA ASP A 50 24.06 4.32 2.85
C ASP A 50 25.06 3.38 2.14
N GLY A 51 24.82 3.06 0.86
CA GLY A 51 25.65 2.15 0.08
C GLY A 51 25.35 0.66 0.28
N SER A 52 24.38 0.30 1.14
CA SER A 52 23.97 -1.09 1.33
C SER A 52 23.19 -1.61 0.11
N LYS A 53 23.31 -2.91 -0.18
CA LYS A 53 22.60 -3.53 -1.31
C LYS A 53 21.21 -3.97 -0.88
N ILE A 54 20.20 -3.52 -1.60
CA ILE A 54 18.79 -3.89 -1.39
C ILE A 54 18.49 -5.12 -2.23
N LYS A 55 17.97 -6.17 -1.58
CA LYS A 55 17.62 -7.42 -2.22
C LYS A 55 16.18 -7.44 -2.71
N LEU A 56 15.90 -8.25 -3.73
CA LEU A 56 14.56 -8.38 -4.30
C LEU A 56 13.55 -8.87 -3.26
N SER A 57 13.95 -9.81 -2.40
CA SER A 57 13.10 -10.30 -1.33
C SER A 57 12.76 -9.22 -0.30
N GLU A 58 13.65 -8.26 -0.05
CA GLU A 58 13.42 -7.14 0.85
C GLU A 58 12.41 -6.16 0.24
N ILE A 59 12.52 -5.85 -1.05
CA ILE A 59 11.52 -5.05 -1.76
C ILE A 59 10.16 -5.75 -1.76
N GLN A 60 10.13 -7.06 -1.98
CA GLN A 60 8.88 -7.83 -1.94
C GLN A 60 8.24 -7.84 -0.55
N LYS A 61 9.04 -8.02 0.50
CA LYS A 61 8.56 -7.94 1.89
C LYS A 61 8.07 -6.53 2.24
N MET A 62 8.79 -5.50 1.81
CA MET A 62 8.39 -4.11 2.00
C MET A 62 7.09 -3.81 1.25
N SER A 63 6.95 -4.28 0.02
CA SER A 63 5.74 -4.16 -0.78
C SER A 63 4.54 -4.83 -0.09
N ILE A 64 4.73 -6.05 0.43
CA ILE A 64 3.70 -6.76 1.20
C ILE A 64 3.35 -6.00 2.48
N PHE A 65 4.35 -5.51 3.22
CA PHE A 65 4.17 -4.72 4.43
C PHE A 65 3.37 -3.43 4.17
N LEU A 66 3.77 -2.67 3.14
CA LEU A 66 3.07 -1.46 2.73
C LEU A 66 1.64 -1.74 2.21
N ALA A 67 1.41 -2.92 1.64
CA ALA A 67 0.12 -3.31 1.09
C ALA A 67 -0.87 -3.86 2.14
N THR A 68 -0.42 -4.24 3.35
CA THR A 68 -1.24 -4.93 4.34
C THR A 68 -1.83 -3.96 5.37
N ASP A 69 -3.16 -3.84 5.43
CA ASP A 69 -3.86 -3.14 6.52
C ASP A 69 -4.01 -4.08 7.74
N SER A 70 -3.91 -3.53 8.96
CA SER A 70 -4.34 -4.17 10.21
C SER A 70 -5.73 -4.82 10.13
N GLN A 71 -6.65 -4.24 9.35
CA GLN A 71 -8.00 -4.80 9.13
C GLN A 71 -8.02 -5.93 8.10
N ASP A 72 -7.15 -5.90 7.08
CA ASP A 72 -7.05 -6.97 6.05
C ASP A 72 -6.56 -8.29 6.65
N ILE A 73 -5.74 -8.22 7.71
CA ILE A 73 -5.28 -9.41 8.46
C ILE A 73 -6.45 -10.13 9.13
N SER A 74 -7.47 -9.39 9.60
CA SER A 74 -8.64 -10.00 10.26
C SER A 74 -9.63 -10.66 9.29
N TYR A 75 -9.67 -10.23 8.03
CA TYR A 75 -10.59 -10.78 7.02
C TYR A 75 -9.95 -11.84 6.12
N SER A 76 -8.62 -11.91 6.05
CA SER A 76 -7.90 -12.90 5.25
C SER A 76 -7.79 -14.26 5.95
N SER A 77 -8.92 -14.96 6.07
CA SER A 77 -8.96 -16.34 6.59
C SER A 77 -8.47 -17.40 5.59
N LYS A 78 -8.17 -17.03 4.33
CA LYS A 78 -7.74 -18.00 3.29
C LYS A 78 -6.78 -17.37 2.27
N ASN A 79 -5.48 -17.53 2.51
CA ASN A 79 -4.37 -17.62 1.53
C ASN A 79 -4.29 -16.68 0.32
N HIS A 80 -5.02 -15.56 0.30
CA HIS A 80 -4.98 -14.58 -0.78
C HIS A 80 -4.73 -13.19 -0.22
N LEU A 81 -3.53 -12.99 0.34
CA LEU A 81 -2.93 -11.66 0.48
C LEU A 81 -2.63 -11.13 -0.93
N ARG A 82 -3.65 -10.59 -1.60
CA ARG A 82 -3.42 -9.79 -2.81
C ARG A 82 -2.81 -8.47 -2.35
N PRO A 83 -1.63 -8.07 -2.85
CA PRO A 83 -1.08 -6.76 -2.55
C PRO A 83 -2.08 -5.70 -3.00
N ASN A 84 -2.73 -5.05 -2.06
CA ASN A 84 -3.59 -3.92 -2.34
C ASN A 84 -2.65 -2.72 -2.56
N LEU A 85 -2.16 -2.55 -3.79
CA LEU A 85 -1.18 -1.52 -4.18
C LEU A 85 -1.73 -0.08 -4.03
N PHE A 86 -3.01 0.05 -3.70
CA PHE A 86 -3.70 1.32 -3.44
C PHE A 86 -4.22 1.41 -2.00
N ASN A 87 -3.70 0.57 -1.09
CA ASN A 87 -4.14 0.54 0.30
C ASN A 87 -3.59 1.74 1.08
N ASN A 88 -4.50 2.57 1.60
CA ASN A 88 -4.17 3.72 2.45
C ASN A 88 -3.82 3.33 3.90
N GLY A 89 -3.81 2.03 4.26
CA GLY A 89 -3.59 1.55 5.63
C GLY A 89 -2.25 1.99 6.23
N PHE A 90 -1.13 1.73 5.55
CA PHE A 90 0.19 2.15 6.04
C PHE A 90 0.28 3.67 6.19
N MET A 91 -0.14 4.44 5.18
CA MET A 91 -0.12 5.90 5.26
C MET A 91 -0.96 6.40 6.43
N LYS A 92 -2.15 5.83 6.60
CA LYS A 92 -3.04 6.16 7.72
C LYS A 92 -2.37 5.92 9.06
N ASP A 93 -1.73 4.78 9.26
CA ASP A 93 -1.08 4.44 10.52
C ASP A 93 0.22 5.23 10.72
N PHE A 94 0.97 5.49 9.65
CA PHE A 94 2.17 6.33 9.64
C PHE A 94 1.88 7.77 10.09
N PHE A 95 0.83 8.39 9.54
CA PHE A 95 0.43 9.74 9.93
C PHE A 95 -0.26 9.79 11.31
N ARG A 96 -0.96 8.72 11.72
CA ARG A 96 -1.63 8.65 13.04
C ARG A 96 -0.68 8.37 14.20
N SER A 97 0.41 7.66 13.97
CA SER A 97 1.38 7.26 15.01
C SER A 97 2.44 8.33 15.29
N ASP A 98 2.28 9.53 14.74
CA ASP A 98 3.28 10.62 14.76
C ASP A 98 4.64 10.26 14.15
N LEU A 99 4.80 9.06 13.57
CA LEU A 99 6.01 8.64 12.85
C LEU A 99 6.31 9.58 11.67
N SER A 100 5.27 10.15 11.05
CA SER A 100 5.40 11.19 10.04
C SER A 100 6.17 12.42 10.54
N LYS A 101 5.94 12.86 11.78
CA LYS A 101 6.59 14.04 12.36
C LYS A 101 8.08 13.77 12.60
N VAL A 102 8.40 12.60 13.16
CA VAL A 102 9.80 12.16 13.35
C VAL A 102 10.51 12.01 12.00
N PHE A 103 9.82 11.48 10.99
CA PHE A 103 10.34 11.36 9.64
C PHE A 103 10.62 12.73 9.01
N PHE A 104 9.68 13.68 9.12
CA PHE A 104 9.87 15.04 8.62
C PHE A 104 10.98 15.79 9.33
N GLU A 105 11.15 15.59 10.64
CA GLU A 105 12.25 16.19 11.40
C GLU A 105 13.61 15.71 10.90
N LYS A 106 13.74 14.39 10.69
CA LYS A 106 15.01 13.79 10.25
C LYS A 106 15.36 14.13 8.80
N TYR A 107 14.39 14.16 7.91
CA TYR A 107 14.60 14.28 6.47
C TYR A 107 14.11 15.61 5.88
N PHE A 108 13.96 16.65 6.71
CA PHE A 108 13.38 17.93 6.28
C PHE A 108 14.12 18.53 5.07
N ASN A 109 15.45 18.54 5.13
CA ASN A 109 16.28 19.19 4.12
C ASN A 109 16.18 18.49 2.76
N GLU A 110 16.12 17.17 2.77
CA GLU A 110 15.97 16.32 1.59
C GLU A 110 14.55 16.43 1.00
N LEU A 111 13.53 16.57 1.86
CA LEU A 111 12.13 16.68 1.43
C LEU A 111 11.77 18.08 0.95
N LYS A 112 12.43 19.13 1.46
CA LYS A 112 12.11 20.53 1.19
C LYS A 112 11.87 20.82 -0.30
N PRO A 113 12.74 20.42 -1.25
CA PRO A 113 12.52 20.69 -2.69
C PRO A 113 11.22 20.05 -3.23
N SER A 114 10.84 18.89 -2.70
CA SER A 114 9.62 18.20 -3.12
C SER A 114 8.34 18.90 -2.61
N PHE A 115 8.45 19.67 -1.53
CA PHE A 115 7.33 20.36 -0.89
C PHE A 115 7.21 21.85 -1.26
N GLU A 116 8.19 22.47 -1.91
CA GLU A 116 8.10 23.87 -2.36
C GLU A 116 6.91 24.10 -3.30
N ASN A 117 6.76 23.25 -4.32
CA ASN A 117 5.62 23.30 -5.23
C ASN A 117 4.27 23.11 -4.52
N LYS A 118 4.25 22.35 -3.43
CA LYS A 118 3.04 22.07 -2.64
C LYS A 118 2.72 23.22 -1.69
N PHE A 119 3.74 23.82 -1.08
CA PHE A 119 3.62 25.02 -0.27
C PHE A 119 2.91 26.13 -1.04
N ASP A 120 3.35 26.40 -2.26
CA ASP A 120 2.73 27.36 -3.18
C ASP A 120 1.27 27.04 -3.52
N LYS A 121 0.96 25.76 -3.76
CA LYS A 121 -0.42 25.32 -4.02
C LYS A 121 -1.32 25.53 -2.81
N VAL A 122 -0.83 25.23 -1.61
CA VAL A 122 -1.57 25.44 -0.36
C VAL A 122 -1.86 26.92 -0.14
N LYS A 123 -0.92 27.82 -0.45
CA LYS A 123 -1.15 29.27 -0.38
C LYS A 123 -2.26 29.75 -1.30
N ARG A 124 -2.28 29.25 -2.53
CA ARG A 124 -3.29 29.60 -3.54
C ARG A 124 -4.62 28.88 -3.34
N TYR A 125 -4.71 27.94 -2.40
CA TYR A 125 -5.93 27.20 -2.19
C TYR A 125 -7.07 28.11 -1.72
N SER A 126 -8.16 28.10 -2.48
CA SER A 126 -9.44 28.67 -2.09
C SER A 126 -10.45 27.54 -1.93
N PRO A 127 -11.10 27.41 -0.76
CA PRO A 127 -12.20 26.48 -0.58
C PRO A 127 -13.34 26.77 -1.58
N PHE A 128 -14.09 25.73 -1.91
CA PHE A 128 -15.28 25.87 -2.75
C PHE A 128 -16.30 26.80 -2.10
N VAL A 129 -16.84 27.72 -2.90
CA VAL A 129 -17.92 28.63 -2.51
C VAL A 129 -19.08 28.41 -3.47
N HIS A 130 -20.25 28.10 -2.94
CA HIS A 130 -21.45 27.93 -3.75
C HIS A 130 -22.11 29.29 -4.02
N LEU A 131 -22.48 29.53 -5.28
CA LEU A 131 -22.93 30.85 -5.75
C LEU A 131 -24.24 31.32 -5.10
N TYR A 132 -25.20 30.40 -4.91
CA TYR A 132 -26.57 30.74 -4.50
C TYR A 132 -26.86 30.44 -3.03
N ASP A 133 -25.99 29.67 -2.38
CA ASP A 133 -26.22 29.21 -1.01
C ASP A 133 -24.88 29.10 -0.27
N PRO A 134 -24.50 30.13 0.50
CA PRO A 134 -23.27 30.10 1.27
C PRO A 134 -23.22 28.96 2.29
N SER A 135 -24.36 28.42 2.73
CA SER A 135 -24.42 27.37 3.77
C SER A 135 -23.83 26.03 3.31
N ILE A 136 -23.79 25.78 1.99
CA ILE A 136 -23.19 24.59 1.38
C ILE A 136 -21.77 24.82 0.85
N SER A 137 -21.18 25.99 1.15
CA SER A 137 -19.76 26.25 0.85
C SER A 137 -18.86 25.39 1.73
N ALA A 138 -17.67 25.05 1.23
CA ALA A 138 -16.72 24.19 1.95
C ALA A 138 -16.36 24.75 3.34
N ARG A 139 -16.24 26.08 3.45
CA ARG A 139 -16.02 26.76 4.74
C ARG A 139 -17.13 26.49 5.74
N SER A 140 -18.39 26.74 5.37
CA SER A 140 -19.56 26.54 6.23
C SER A 140 -19.71 25.09 6.68
N ILE A 141 -19.37 24.15 5.80
CA ILE A 141 -19.35 22.71 6.11
C ILE A 141 -18.26 22.40 7.14
N TYR A 142 -17.04 22.91 6.97
CA TYR A 142 -15.97 22.70 7.95
C TYR A 142 -16.30 23.34 9.29
N GLU A 143 -16.83 24.57 9.31
CA GLU A 143 -17.24 25.25 10.54
C GLU A 143 -18.27 24.41 11.32
N ARG A 144 -19.18 23.74 10.63
CA ARG A 144 -20.24 22.94 11.26
C ARG A 144 -19.78 21.53 11.68
N TYR A 145 -18.96 20.87 10.86
CA TYR A 145 -18.71 19.43 11.02
C TYR A 145 -17.24 19.05 11.24
N ALA A 146 -16.30 19.95 10.97
CA ALA A 146 -14.86 19.72 11.13
C ALA A 146 -14.08 21.03 11.40
N PRO A 147 -14.36 21.72 12.52
CA PRO A 147 -13.75 23.03 12.80
C PRO A 147 -12.22 22.95 12.87
N ASN A 148 -11.67 21.85 13.36
CA ASN A 148 -10.22 21.58 13.41
C ASN A 148 -9.57 21.62 12.01
N VAL A 149 -10.25 21.09 10.98
CA VAL A 149 -9.74 21.12 9.60
C VAL A 149 -9.59 22.56 9.12
N LEU A 150 -10.56 23.42 9.45
CA LEU A 150 -10.52 24.84 9.09
C LEU A 150 -9.40 25.57 9.83
N GLU A 151 -9.22 25.29 11.12
CA GLU A 151 -8.14 25.86 11.93
C GLU A 151 -6.76 25.51 11.35
N ILE A 152 -6.51 24.23 11.08
CA ILE A 152 -5.26 23.75 10.48
C ILE A 152 -5.04 24.36 9.10
N LEU A 153 -6.09 24.45 8.26
CA LEU A 153 -6.00 25.09 6.94
C LEU A 153 -5.63 26.57 7.03
N ASN A 154 -6.22 27.31 7.97
CA ASN A 154 -5.91 28.71 8.19
C ASN A 154 -4.47 28.89 8.67
N GLU A 155 -3.99 28.00 9.55
CA GLU A 155 -2.62 28.00 10.03
C GLU A 155 -1.60 27.63 8.93
N LEU A 156 -1.93 26.66 8.07
CA LEU A 156 -1.14 26.33 6.88
C LEU A 156 -1.04 27.54 5.94
N LYS A 157 -2.15 28.27 5.74
CA LYS A 157 -2.19 29.47 4.90
C LYS A 157 -1.48 30.67 5.53
N SER A 158 -1.30 30.73 6.84
CA SER A 158 -0.57 31.81 7.51
C SER A 158 0.96 31.64 7.51
N GLN A 159 1.48 30.43 7.31
CA GLN A 159 2.94 30.18 7.30
C GLN A 159 3.68 31.02 6.24
N LYS A 160 4.72 31.78 6.58
CA LYS A 160 5.41 32.59 5.55
C LYS A 160 6.37 31.79 4.68
N GLU A 161 6.89 30.70 5.22
CA GLU A 161 7.94 29.90 4.61
C GLU A 161 7.67 28.40 4.82
N LEU A 162 8.28 27.58 3.96
CA LEU A 162 8.29 26.13 4.12
C LEU A 162 9.22 25.76 5.28
N ASN A 163 8.64 25.30 6.38
CA ASN A 163 9.32 24.91 7.60
C ASN A 163 8.79 23.56 8.11
N LEU A 164 9.41 23.01 9.17
CA LEU A 164 8.96 21.76 9.79
C LEU A 164 7.50 21.83 10.23
N LYS A 165 7.09 22.98 10.79
CA LYS A 165 5.73 23.22 11.25
C LYS A 165 4.71 23.04 10.12
N PHE A 166 5.02 23.51 8.92
CA PHE A 166 4.17 23.33 7.75
C PHE A 166 3.97 21.85 7.40
N LEU A 167 5.02 21.04 7.42
CA LEU A 167 4.91 19.59 7.15
C LEU A 167 4.12 18.87 8.24
N ASN A 168 4.32 19.23 9.50
CA ASN A 168 3.56 18.69 10.62
C ASN A 168 2.07 19.06 10.51
N LEU A 169 1.75 20.30 10.16
CA LEU A 169 0.38 20.73 9.92
C LEU A 169 -0.27 20.00 8.73
N LEU A 170 0.49 19.65 7.69
CA LEU A 170 -0.01 18.79 6.61
C LEU A 170 -0.33 17.37 7.09
N SER A 171 0.51 16.80 7.96
CA SER A 171 0.24 15.51 8.61
C SER A 171 -1.03 15.58 9.46
N ASP A 172 -1.17 16.61 10.29
CA ASP A 172 -2.34 16.79 11.16
C ASP A 172 -3.61 16.99 10.33
N LEU A 173 -3.53 17.77 9.24
CA LEU A 173 -4.63 17.93 8.29
C LEU A 173 -5.06 16.57 7.71
N TYR A 174 -4.12 15.72 7.29
CA TYR A 174 -4.44 14.40 6.76
C TYR A 174 -5.16 13.53 7.80
N VAL A 175 -4.69 13.53 9.05
CA VAL A 175 -5.30 12.77 10.14
C VAL A 175 -6.74 13.24 10.43
N GLU A 176 -6.96 14.54 10.52
CA GLU A 176 -8.30 15.11 10.76
C GLU A 176 -9.26 14.82 9.60
N GLN A 177 -8.79 14.88 8.36
CA GLN A 177 -9.61 14.50 7.21
C GLN A 177 -10.03 13.04 7.24
N MET A 178 -9.15 12.12 7.66
CA MET A 178 -9.52 10.72 7.81
C MET A 178 -10.55 10.48 8.92
N ARG A 179 -10.61 11.34 9.94
CA ARG A 179 -11.69 11.31 10.94
C ARG A 179 -13.01 11.77 10.32
N PHE A 180 -12.94 12.78 9.44
CA PHE A 180 -14.10 13.32 8.75
C PHE A 180 -14.79 12.31 7.81
N GLN A 181 -14.04 11.37 7.21
CA GLN A 181 -14.55 10.35 6.27
C GLN A 181 -15.62 9.40 6.84
N ARG A 182 -15.94 9.48 8.14
CA ARG A 182 -16.91 8.60 8.82
C ARG A 182 -18.37 9.09 8.79
N PHE A 183 -18.70 10.24 8.19
CA PHE A 183 -20.09 10.72 8.11
C PHE A 183 -20.72 10.53 6.70
N SER A 184 -22.04 10.69 6.59
CA SER A 184 -22.88 10.07 5.55
C SER A 184 -22.82 10.70 4.13
N LYS A 185 -23.57 10.11 3.17
CA LYS A 185 -23.68 10.35 1.70
C LYS A 185 -23.54 11.80 1.16
N ILE A 186 -23.85 12.84 1.92
CA ILE A 186 -23.57 14.24 1.51
C ILE A 186 -22.05 14.51 1.47
N GLN A 187 -21.29 13.73 2.25
CA GLN A 187 -19.84 13.75 2.26
C GLN A 187 -19.19 13.15 1.01
N ASP A 188 -19.83 12.32 0.19
CA ASP A 188 -19.13 11.73 -0.98
C ASP A 188 -18.77 12.79 -2.04
N TYR A 189 -19.59 13.84 -2.18
CA TYR A 189 -19.29 14.99 -3.04
C TYR A 189 -18.13 15.83 -2.48
N ILE A 190 -18.11 16.04 -1.16
CA ILE A 190 -17.07 16.79 -0.44
C ILE A 190 -15.77 15.99 -0.36
N LYS A 191 -15.86 14.67 -0.17
CA LYS A 191 -14.77 13.68 -0.17
C LYS A 191 -14.06 13.67 -1.50
N THR A 192 -14.78 13.77 -2.62
CA THR A 192 -14.14 13.87 -3.94
C THR A 192 -13.28 15.14 -4.03
N GLN A 193 -13.76 16.28 -3.52
CA GLN A 193 -12.99 17.53 -3.49
C GLN A 193 -11.80 17.49 -2.51
N LEU A 194 -11.98 16.88 -1.34
CA LEU A 194 -11.01 16.82 -0.24
C LEU A 194 -9.90 15.78 -0.48
N HIS A 195 -10.28 14.60 -0.95
CA HIS A 195 -9.36 13.51 -1.30
C HIS A 195 -8.49 13.90 -2.49
N PHE A 196 -9.02 14.67 -3.45
CA PHE A 196 -8.22 15.29 -4.52
C PHE A 196 -7.26 16.35 -4.00
N LEU A 197 -7.64 17.08 -2.94
CA LEU A 197 -6.80 18.12 -2.36
C LEU A 197 -5.53 17.51 -1.75
N VAL A 198 -5.70 16.49 -0.90
CA VAL A 198 -4.57 15.95 -0.15
C VAL A 198 -3.75 14.95 -0.93
N LEU A 199 -4.30 14.18 -1.88
CA LEU A 199 -3.45 13.40 -2.82
C LEU A 199 -2.72 14.26 -3.86
N LYS A 200 -3.14 15.50 -4.08
CA LYS A 200 -2.36 16.46 -4.89
C LYS A 200 -1.37 17.29 -4.05
N MET A 201 -1.55 17.31 -2.73
CA MET A 201 -0.71 18.05 -1.78
C MET A 201 0.30 17.16 -1.03
N LEU A 202 0.02 15.87 -0.83
CA LEU A 202 0.97 14.80 -0.50
C LEU A 202 1.51 14.15 -1.78
#